data_AF-A0A448WMQ8-F1
#
_entry.id   AF-A0A448WMQ8-F1
#
_cell.length_a   1.000
_cell.length_b   1.000
_cell.length_c   1.000
_cell.angle_alpha   90.00
_cell.angle_beta   90.00
_cell.angle_gamma   90.00
#
_symmetry.space_group_name_H-M   'P 1'
#
loop_
_entity.id
_entity.type
_entity.pdbx_description
1 polymer ?
#
loop_
_entity_poly.entity_id
_entity_poly.type
_entity_poly.pdbx_seq_one_letter_code
_entity_poly.pdbx_strand_id
1 'polypeptide(L)' 'MRDRLIARGNLADIEPMEIDTSIGFDDVGGHAEQIRALKETVILPLIYPEVFARFKIEPPRGVLFHGPPGNF' A
#
# COMPACT_ATOMS: atom_id res chain seq x y z
N MET A 1 2.16 -42.17 -8.22
CA MET A 1 1.26 -41.39 -7.35
C MET A 1 1.99 -40.11 -6.97
N ARG A 2 1.33 -38.95 -7.14
CA ARG A 2 1.81 -37.57 -6.86
C ARG A 2 2.71 -37.02 -8.00
N ASP A 3 2.43 -35.94 -8.71
CA ASP A 3 1.64 -34.74 -8.40
C ASP A 3 0.94 -34.14 -9.64
N ARG A 4 -0.36 -33.85 -9.47
CA ARG A 4 -1.10 -32.86 -10.28
C ARG A 4 -1.43 -31.69 -9.34
N LEU A 5 -1.47 -30.47 -9.88
CA LEU A 5 -1.74 -29.14 -9.28
C LEU A 5 -0.45 -28.44 -8.76
N ILE A 6 -0.05 -27.23 -9.20
CA ILE A 6 -0.83 -25.99 -9.37
C ILE A 6 -0.23 -25.12 -10.50
N ALA A 7 -1.15 -24.66 -11.38
CA ALA A 7 -1.15 -23.43 -12.17
C ALA A 7 0.11 -23.01 -12.99
N ARG A 8 0.05 -23.34 -14.28
CA ARG A 8 0.34 -22.37 -15.36
C ARG A 8 -0.57 -21.15 -15.19
N GLY A 9 -0.23 -20.24 -14.28
CA GLY A 9 -0.73 -18.88 -14.25
C GLY A 9 0.30 -18.00 -14.95
N ASN A 10 -0.14 -17.24 -15.94
CA ASN A 10 0.67 -16.30 -16.71
C ASN A 10 1.53 -15.42 -15.77
N LEU A 11 2.86 -15.52 -15.86
CA LEU A 11 3.82 -14.68 -15.13
C LEU A 11 4.03 -13.31 -15.81
N ALA A 12 3.28 -13.00 -16.87
CA ALA A 12 3.45 -11.78 -17.67
C ALA A 12 2.91 -10.50 -16.99
N ASP A 13 2.29 -10.61 -15.82
CA ASP A 13 1.69 -9.46 -15.13
C ASP A 13 2.64 -8.81 -14.10
N ILE A 14 3.90 -9.24 -14.03
CA ILE A 14 4.95 -8.64 -13.19
C ILE A 14 5.99 -7.94 -14.07
N GLU A 15 5.53 -7.15 -15.03
CA GLU A 15 6.38 -6.11 -15.61
C GLU A 15 6.58 -5.03 -14.52
N PRO A 16 7.81 -4.62 -14.20
CA PRO A 16 8.04 -3.54 -13.25
C PRO A 16 7.36 -2.28 -13.78
N MET A 17 6.35 -1.79 -13.07
CA MET A 17 5.70 -0.52 -13.42
C MET A 17 6.74 0.59 -13.42
N GLU A 18 6.82 1.34 -14.51
CA GLU A 18 7.53 2.62 -14.51
C GLU A 18 6.79 3.56 -13.56
N ILE A 19 7.46 3.94 -12.47
CA ILE A 19 6.91 4.88 -11.49
C ILE A 19 7.28 6.28 -11.95
N ASP A 20 6.29 7.06 -12.35
CA ASP A 20 6.47 8.49 -12.55
C ASP A 20 6.69 9.17 -11.19
N THR A 21 7.89 9.69 -10.98
CA THR A 21 8.29 10.35 -9.73
C THR A 21 7.84 11.82 -9.66
N SER A 22 7.25 12.36 -10.73
CA SER A 22 6.70 13.71 -10.75
C SER A 22 5.32 13.81 -10.09
N ILE A 23 4.63 12.69 -9.90
CA ILE A 23 3.29 12.62 -9.30
C ILE A 23 3.41 12.45 -7.79
N GLY A 24 2.74 13.34 -7.05
CA GLY A 24 2.71 13.36 -5.59
C GLY A 24 1.31 13.30 -5.00
N PHE A 25 1.23 13.31 -3.66
CA PHE A 25 -0.06 13.36 -2.96
C PHE A 25 -0.85 14.66 -3.21
N ASP A 26 -0.16 15.73 -3.59
CA ASP A 26 -0.77 17.04 -3.85
C ASP A 26 -1.57 17.05 -5.17
N ASP A 27 -1.31 16.08 -6.06
CA ASP A 27 -2.05 15.89 -7.31
C ASP A 27 -3.40 15.17 -7.10
N VAL A 28 -3.65 14.64 -5.89
CA VAL A 28 -4.87 13.90 -5.56
C VAL A 28 -5.90 14.83 -4.89
N GLY A 29 -6.83 15.35 -5.68
CA GLY A 29 -7.89 16.24 -5.21
C GLY A 29 -8.97 15.53 -4.39
N GLY A 30 -9.49 16.18 -3.34
CA GLY A 30 -10.69 15.74 -2.60
C GLY A 30 -10.48 14.60 -1.58
N HIS A 31 -9.26 14.07 -1.46
CA HIS A 31 -8.96 12.90 -0.62
C HIS A 31 -7.97 13.18 0.53
N ALA A 32 -7.95 14.41 1.04
CA ALA A 32 -6.99 14.82 2.08
C ALA A 32 -7.02 13.93 3.33
N GLU A 33 -8.20 13.52 3.79
CA GLU A 33 -8.36 12.66 4.96
C GLU A 33 -7.83 11.23 4.72
N GLN A 34 -8.10 10.66 3.54
CA GLN A 34 -7.62 9.33 3.16
C GLN A 34 -6.10 9.32 3.00
N ILE A 35 -5.54 10.36 2.37
CA ILE A 35 -4.10 10.56 2.24
C ILE A 35 -3.47 10.68 3.63
N ARG A 36 -4.07 11.46 4.53
CA ARG A 36 -3.59 11.58 5.91
C ARG A 36 -3.57 10.23 6.63
N ALA A 37 -4.67 9.49 6.60
CA ALA A 37 -4.75 8.17 7.22
C ALA A 37 -3.71 7.19 6.65
N LEU A 38 -3.46 7.24 5.34
CA LEU A 38 -2.41 6.46 4.68
C LEU A 38 -1.02 6.86 5.18
N LYS A 39 -0.72 8.16 5.27
CA LYS A 39 0.57 8.67 5.79
C LYS A 39 0.78 8.23 7.24
N GLU A 40 -0.24 8.32 8.08
CA GLU A 40 -0.16 7.91 9.49
C GLU A 40 0.03 6.39 9.64
N THR A 41 -0.59 5.60 8.76
CA THR A 41 -0.55 4.15 8.81
C THR A 41 0.74 3.56 8.24
N VAL A 42 1.23 4.11 7.13
CA VAL A 42 2.34 3.54 6.36
C VAL A 42 3.62 4.35 6.56
N ILE A 43 3.55 5.67 6.46
CA ILE A 43 4.75 6.52 6.44
C ILE A 43 5.29 6.75 7.85
N LEU A 44 4.44 7.08 8.82
CA LEU A 44 4.91 7.37 10.19
C LEU A 44 5.71 6.22 10.82
N PRO A 45 5.30 4.94 10.72
CA PRO A 45 6.11 3.86 11.26
C PRO A 45 7.45 3.66 10.56
N LEU A 46 7.55 4.02 9.28
CA LEU A 46 8.78 3.91 8.51
C LEU A 46 9.76 5.04 8.84
N ILE A 47 9.25 6.25 9.09
CA ILE A 47 10.09 7.41 9.45
C ILE A 47 10.49 7.38 10.93
N TYR A 48 9.60 6.92 11.83
CA TYR A 48 9.81 6.98 13.29
C TYR A 48 9.72 5.61 13.97
N PRO A 49 10.45 4.57 13.51
CA PRO A 49 10.35 3.22 14.07
C PRO A 49 10.68 3.15 15.57
N GLU A 50 11.56 4.03 16.06
CA GLU A 50 11.95 4.13 17.46
C GLU A 50 10.81 4.54 18.38
N VAL A 51 9.88 5.37 17.90
CA VAL A 51 8.69 5.77 18.66
C VAL A 51 7.80 4.56 18.88
N PHE A 52 7.51 3.80 17.82
CA PHE A 52 6.70 2.58 17.89
C PHE A 52 7.36 1.51 18.78
N ALA A 53 8.68 1.35 18.67
CA ALA A 53 9.44 0.43 19.53
C ALA A 53 9.41 0.82 21.01
N ARG A 54 9.54 2.11 21.33
CA ARG A 54 9.50 2.62 22.71
C ARG A 54 8.14 2.40 23.37
N PHE A 55 7.06 2.58 22.62
CA PHE A 55 5.70 2.37 23.12
C PHE A 55 5.22 0.92 22.99
N LYS A 56 6.04 0.02 22.41
CA LYS A 56 5.69 -1.39 22.12
C LYS A 56 4.39 -1.50 21.31
N ILE A 57 4.19 -0.57 20.38
CA ILE A 57 3.04 -0.55 19.48
C ILE A 57 3.47 -1.24 18.18
N GLU A 58 2.74 -2.27 17.77
CA GLU A 58 2.94 -2.86 16.44
C GLU A 58 2.38 -1.93 15.37
N PRO A 59 3.16 -1.60 14.33
CA PRO A 59 2.65 -0.79 13.23
C PRO A 59 1.61 -1.57 12.41
N PRO A 60 0.63 -0.87 11.82
CA PRO A 60 -0.40 -1.54 11.02
C PRO A 60 0.21 -2.14 9.75
N ARG A 61 -0.25 -3.34 9.33
CA ARG A 61 0.38 -4.13 8.27
C ARG A 61 -0.28 -4.02 6.88
N GLY A 62 -1.29 -3.18 6.72
CA GLY A 62 -1.97 -3.03 5.43
C GLY A 62 -3.08 -1.99 5.45
N VAL A 63 -3.42 -1.49 4.27
CA VAL A 63 -4.51 -0.54 4.04
C VAL A 63 -5.44 -1.14 2.99
N LEU A 64 -6.74 -1.10 3.25
CA LEU A 64 -7.77 -1.52 2.31
C LEU A 64 -8.52 -0.30 1.78
N PHE A 65 -8.46 -0.07 0.47
CA PHE A 65 -9.30 0.91 -0.20
C PHE A 65 -10.61 0.24 -0.64
N HIS A 66 -11.76 0.82 -0.28
CA HIS A 66 -13.07 0.26 -0.62
C HIS A 66 -14.08 1.37 -0.95
N GLY A 67 -14.86 1.20 -2.02
CA GLY A 67 -15.87 2.17 -2.43
C GLY A 67 -16.49 1.83 -3.80
N PRO A 68 -17.49 2.59 -4.25
CA PRO A 68 -18.05 2.42 -5.58
C PRO A 68 -17.01 2.75 -6.66
N PRO A 69 -17.09 2.09 -7.84
CA PRO A 69 -16.18 2.35 -8.93
C PRO A 69 -16.24 3.81 -9.37
N GLY A 70 -15.08 4.46 -9.51
CA GLY A 70 -14.96 5.87 -9.90
C GLY A 70 -14.65 6.85 -8.76
N ASN A 71 -14.52 6.40 -7.51
CA ASN A 71 -14.18 7.23 -6.34
C ASN A 71 -12.77 6.99 -5.76
N PHE A 72 -11.79 6.57 -6.58
CA PHE A 72 -10.39 6.43 -6.18
C PHE A 72 -9.45 6.97 -7.24
#